data_AF-Q4T661-F1
#
_entry.id   AF-Q4T661-F1
#
_cell.length_a   1.000
_cell.length_b   1.000
_cell.length_c   1.000
_cell.angle_alpha   90.00
_cell.angle_beta   90.00
_cell.angle_gamma   90.00
#
_symmetry.space_group_name_H-M   'P 1'
#
loop_
_entity.id
_entity.type
_entity.pdbx_description
1 polymer ?
#
loop_
_entity_poly.entity_id
_entity_poly.type
_entity_poly.pdbx_seq_one_letter_code
_entity_poly.pdbx_strand_id
1 'polypeptide(L)'
;YETQFFGFTPKTCMLRVYSAFQDCLCDILLVVEKVCVRQLSKGESAAEEEPLQARARECSRKLQQFLEDRFKQLSERMEVLLLNRCFSVPPNVLLPEDKCHNKYPQDIKEALRLESCIADTQKALEAEVYARQALLAELEEQKEVQRQLEEILRWVRDLQGAWLKAGGGSFSESFREVMASVQRLQE
;
A
#
# COMPACT_ATOMS: atom_id res chain seq x y z
N TYR A 1 17.56 -11.19 -2.16
CA TYR A 1 16.95 -10.85 -3.46
C TYR A 1 16.45 -12.12 -4.15
N GLU A 2 17.29 -13.16 -4.17
CA GLU A 2 16.99 -14.53 -4.56
C GLU A 2 15.72 -15.07 -3.88
N THR A 3 15.56 -14.84 -2.58
CA THR A 3 14.37 -15.29 -1.84
C THR A 3 13.07 -14.67 -2.33
N GLN A 4 13.11 -13.40 -2.73
CA GLN A 4 11.96 -12.71 -3.31
C GLN A 4 11.63 -13.30 -4.69
N PHE A 5 12.65 -13.61 -5.50
CA PHE A 5 12.47 -14.22 -6.81
C PHE A 5 11.95 -15.67 -6.74
N PHE A 6 12.54 -16.51 -5.89
CA PHE A 6 12.21 -17.94 -5.81
C PHE A 6 11.07 -18.28 -4.85
N GLY A 7 10.70 -17.37 -3.94
CA GLY A 7 9.71 -17.62 -2.88
C GLY A 7 10.22 -18.53 -1.76
N PHE A 8 11.48 -18.96 -1.80
CA PHE A 8 12.18 -19.70 -0.76
C PHE A 8 13.65 -19.30 -0.72
N THR A 9 14.32 -19.55 0.41
CA THR A 9 15.77 -19.37 0.50
C THR A 9 16.50 -20.55 -0.17
N PRO A 10 17.39 -20.29 -1.14
CA PRO A 10 18.16 -21.35 -1.81
C PRO A 10 18.87 -22.32 -0.86
N LYS A 11 19.42 -21.82 0.26
CA LYS A 11 20.01 -22.66 1.31
C LYS A 11 19.03 -23.67 1.91
N THR A 12 17.78 -23.27 2.12
CA THR A 12 16.74 -24.17 2.64
C THR A 12 16.38 -25.25 1.62
N CYS A 13 16.35 -24.90 0.33
CA CYS A 13 16.18 -25.88 -0.74
C CYS A 13 17.33 -26.90 -0.74
N MET A 14 18.57 -26.43 -0.67
CA MET A 14 19.76 -27.27 -0.62
C MET A 14 19.78 -28.20 0.59
N LEU A 15 19.38 -27.71 1.76
CA LEU A 15 19.24 -28.54 2.96
C LEU A 15 18.23 -29.68 2.75
N ARG A 16 17.07 -29.39 2.16
CA ARG A 16 16.04 -30.43 1.87
C ARG A 16 16.55 -31.46 0.88
N VAL A 17 17.27 -31.03 -0.17
CA VAL A 17 17.89 -31.93 -1.15
C VAL A 17 18.95 -32.80 -0.49
N TYR A 18 19.80 -32.23 0.36
CA TYR A 18 20.82 -32.97 1.13
C TYR A 18 20.17 -34.05 1.99
N SER A 19 19.14 -33.69 2.78
CA SER A 19 18.41 -34.63 3.62
C SER A 19 17.77 -35.75 2.81
N ALA A 20 17.10 -35.43 1.70
CA ALA A 20 16.49 -36.45 0.84
C ALA A 20 17.51 -37.46 0.29
N PHE A 21 18.68 -36.99 -0.16
CA PHE A 21 19.74 -37.88 -0.63
C PHE A 21 20.34 -38.72 0.50
N GLN A 22 20.51 -38.15 1.69
CA GLN A 22 21.00 -38.87 2.86
C GLN A 22 20.02 -39.99 3.26
N ASP A 23 18.72 -39.70 3.29
CA ASP A 23 17.68 -40.68 3.60
C ASP A 23 17.69 -41.82 2.56
N CYS A 24 17.79 -41.50 1.27
CA CYS A 24 17.92 -42.51 0.22
C CYS A 24 19.17 -43.40 0.36
N LEU A 25 20.32 -42.82 0.74
CA LEU A 25 21.54 -43.59 0.99
C LEU A 25 21.35 -44.58 2.15
N CYS A 26 20.76 -44.13 3.25
CA CYS A 26 20.44 -44.97 4.39
C CYS A 26 19.50 -46.12 3.99
N ASP A 27 18.42 -45.82 3.25
CA ASP A 27 17.46 -46.83 2.80
C ASP A 27 18.09 -47.90 1.90
N ILE A 28 18.93 -47.48 0.95
CA ILE A 28 19.65 -48.40 0.06
C ILE A 28 20.58 -49.33 0.86
N LEU A 29 21.34 -48.78 1.81
CA LEU A 29 22.26 -49.57 2.64
C LEU A 29 21.52 -50.61 3.48
N LEU A 30 20.36 -50.26 4.05
CA LEU A 30 19.51 -51.19 4.77
C LEU A 30 19.02 -52.35 3.88
N VAL A 31 18.67 -52.06 2.63
CA VAL A 31 18.26 -53.10 1.67
C VAL A 31 19.44 -53.98 1.30
N VAL A 32 20.61 -53.41 1.02
CA VAL A 32 21.84 -54.16 0.71
C VAL A 32 22.20 -55.11 1.84
N GLU A 33 22.19 -54.63 3.09
CA GLU A 33 22.46 -55.46 4.27
C GLU A 33 21.50 -56.66 4.36
N LYS A 34 20.19 -56.40 4.23
CA LYS A 34 19.15 -57.45 4.26
C LYS A 34 19.33 -58.47 3.14
N VAL A 35 19.64 -58.03 1.94
CA VAL A 35 19.86 -58.93 0.79
C VAL A 35 21.13 -59.76 1.00
N CYS A 36 22.22 -59.15 1.46
CA CYS A 36 23.45 -59.88 1.76
C CYS A 36 23.23 -60.98 2.80
N VAL A 37 22.58 -60.66 3.93
CA VAL A 37 22.26 -61.66 4.98
C VAL A 37 21.41 -62.79 4.40
N ARG A 38 20.31 -62.46 3.69
CA ARG A 38 19.42 -63.46 3.10
C ARG A 38 20.06 -64.35 2.05
N GLN A 39 21.06 -63.86 1.31
CA GLN A 39 21.74 -64.67 0.30
C GLN A 39 22.83 -65.54 0.91
N LEU A 40 23.49 -65.07 1.97
CA LEU A 40 24.52 -65.81 2.68
C LEU A 40 23.94 -66.88 3.62
N SER A 41 22.76 -66.65 4.21
CA SER A 41 22.09 -67.64 5.08
C SER A 41 21.36 -68.75 4.31
N LYS A 42 21.36 -68.74 2.98
CA LYS A 42 20.76 -69.80 2.16
C LYS A 42 21.54 -71.11 2.28
N GLY A 43 21.08 -71.99 3.15
CA GLY A 43 21.62 -73.33 3.35
C GLY A 43 22.28 -73.57 4.70
N GLU A 44 22.34 -72.55 5.56
CA GLU A 44 22.90 -72.63 6.91
C GLU A 44 21.78 -72.78 7.97
N SER A 45 22.14 -73.30 9.14
CA SER A 45 21.18 -73.45 10.26
C SER A 45 20.92 -72.09 10.93
N ALA A 46 19.76 -71.90 11.56
CA ALA A 46 19.41 -70.67 12.26
C ALA A 46 20.42 -70.22 13.34
N ALA A 47 21.32 -71.12 13.78
CA ALA A 47 22.39 -70.81 14.73
C ALA A 47 23.58 -70.05 14.11
N GLU A 48 23.78 -70.11 12.79
CA GLU A 48 24.85 -69.41 12.05
C GLU A 48 24.41 -68.06 11.47
N GLU A 49 23.09 -67.79 11.46
CA GLU A 49 22.51 -66.56 10.91
C GLU A 49 22.79 -65.32 11.79
N GLU A 50 22.75 -65.46 13.11
CA GLU A 50 23.06 -64.39 14.08
C GLU A 50 24.49 -63.81 13.94
N PRO A 51 25.58 -64.62 13.94
CA PRO A 51 26.93 -64.09 13.75
C PRO A 51 27.14 -63.49 12.35
N LEU A 52 26.48 -64.03 11.32
CA LEU A 52 26.50 -63.45 9.98
C LEU A 52 25.81 -62.08 9.94
N GLN A 53 24.67 -61.94 10.62
CA GLN A 53 23.96 -60.68 10.70
C GLN A 53 24.77 -59.62 11.46
N ALA A 54 25.42 -59.99 12.56
CA ALA A 54 26.31 -59.09 13.29
C ALA A 54 27.48 -58.60 12.43
N ARG A 55 28.11 -59.50 11.67
CA ARG A 55 29.22 -59.16 10.77
C ARG A 55 28.76 -58.32 9.58
N ALA A 56 27.61 -58.64 8.98
CA ALA A 56 27.01 -57.86 7.90
C ALA A 56 26.70 -56.44 8.36
N ARG A 57 26.18 -56.27 9.58
CA ARG A 57 25.89 -54.98 10.19
C ARG A 57 27.15 -54.16 10.47
N GLU A 58 28.24 -54.80 10.90
CA GLU A 58 29.54 -54.11 11.07
C GLU A 58 30.11 -53.63 9.73
N CYS A 59 30.08 -54.49 8.70
CA CYS A 59 30.50 -54.12 7.33
C CYS A 59 29.63 -52.99 6.76
N SER A 60 28.31 -53.08 6.93
CA SER A 60 27.33 -52.07 6.52
C SER A 60 27.62 -50.71 7.17
N ARG A 61 27.93 -50.68 8.47
CA ARG A 61 28.33 -49.44 9.18
C ARG A 61 29.63 -48.83 8.64
N LYS A 62 30.64 -49.65 8.35
CA LYS A 62 31.92 -49.16 7.78
C LYS A 62 31.70 -48.57 6.38
N LEU A 63 30.87 -49.24 5.56
CA LEU A 63 30.49 -48.75 4.24
C LEU A 63 29.68 -47.45 4.35
N GLN A 64 28.73 -47.38 5.29
CA GLN A 64 27.94 -46.19 5.56
C GLN A 64 28.83 -44.99 5.89
N GLN A 65 29.75 -45.13 6.84
CA GLN A 65 30.68 -44.06 7.21
C GLN A 65 31.50 -43.57 6.01
N PHE A 66 32.04 -44.51 5.22
CA PHE A 66 32.79 -44.16 4.02
C PHE A 66 31.94 -43.39 2.99
N LEU A 67 30.69 -43.84 2.77
CA LEU A 67 29.79 -43.19 1.83
C LEU A 67 29.31 -41.83 2.34
N GLU A 68 29.03 -41.68 3.63
CA GLU A 68 28.63 -40.40 4.24
C GLU A 68 29.73 -39.35 4.11
N ASP A 69 30.99 -39.71 4.40
CA ASP A 69 32.12 -38.79 4.24
C ASP A 69 32.31 -38.34 2.79
N ARG A 70 32.19 -39.28 1.84
CA ARG A 70 32.27 -38.99 0.40
C ARG A 70 31.09 -38.14 -0.07
N PHE A 71 29.88 -38.48 0.37
CA PHE A 71 28.66 -37.77 0.03
C PHE A 71 28.70 -36.34 0.54
N LYS A 72 29.17 -36.12 1.78
CA LYS A 72 29.34 -34.78 2.35
C LYS A 72 30.25 -33.91 1.49
N GLN A 73 31.44 -34.40 1.13
CA GLN A 73 32.38 -33.67 0.27
C GLN A 73 31.79 -33.32 -1.10
N LEU A 74 31.05 -34.25 -1.72
CA LEU A 74 30.44 -34.03 -3.04
C LEU A 74 29.23 -33.09 -2.97
N SER A 75 28.41 -33.22 -1.94
CA SER A 75 27.22 -32.39 -1.74
C SER A 75 27.59 -30.95 -1.42
N GLU A 76 28.64 -30.69 -0.63
CA GLU A 76 29.16 -29.34 -0.40
C GLU A 76 29.59 -28.67 -1.72
N ARG A 77 30.31 -29.41 -2.58
CA ARG A 77 30.71 -28.89 -3.91
C ARG A 77 29.51 -28.65 -4.83
N MET A 78 28.54 -29.56 -4.81
CA MET A 78 27.29 -29.42 -5.56
C MET A 78 26.48 -28.22 -5.08
N GLU A 79 26.37 -28.02 -3.77
CA GLU A 79 25.68 -26.88 -3.16
C GLU A 79 26.29 -25.57 -3.64
N VAL A 80 27.62 -25.43 -3.55
CA VAL A 80 28.32 -24.22 -4.03
C VAL A 80 28.03 -23.94 -5.50
N LEU A 81 28.01 -24.98 -6.36
CA LEU A 81 27.72 -24.82 -7.78
C LEU A 81 26.26 -24.40 -8.02
N LEU A 82 25.30 -25.05 -7.37
CA LEU A 82 23.88 -24.76 -7.53
C LEU A 82 23.54 -23.36 -7.00
N LEU A 83 24.06 -22.98 -5.84
CA LEU A 83 23.84 -21.66 -5.28
C LEU A 83 24.40 -20.55 -6.17
N ASN A 84 25.59 -20.74 -6.74
CA ASN A 84 26.27 -19.70 -7.54
C ASN A 84 25.84 -19.64 -9.02
N ARG A 85 25.23 -20.70 -9.56
CA ARG A 85 24.89 -20.79 -10.99
C ARG A 85 23.40 -20.90 -11.26
N CYS A 86 22.64 -21.54 -10.37
CA CYS A 86 21.22 -21.82 -10.60
C CYS A 86 20.32 -20.96 -9.70
N PHE A 87 20.72 -20.78 -8.44
CA PHE A 87 19.93 -20.06 -7.44
C PHE A 87 20.48 -18.67 -7.09
N SER A 88 21.28 -18.09 -7.97
CA SER A 88 21.77 -16.71 -7.85
C SER A 88 21.06 -15.81 -8.84
N VAL A 89 20.60 -14.65 -8.38
CA VAL A 89 20.15 -13.59 -9.28
C VAL A 89 21.36 -12.71 -9.59
N PRO A 90 21.74 -12.52 -10.87
CA PRO A 90 22.91 -11.70 -11.20
C PRO A 90 22.76 -10.27 -10.67
N PRO A 91 23.84 -9.63 -10.17
CA PRO A 91 23.76 -8.32 -9.53
C PRO A 91 23.30 -7.20 -10.49
N ASN A 92 23.50 -7.43 -11.79
CA ASN A 92 23.12 -6.54 -12.89
C ASN A 92 21.68 -6.77 -13.39
N VAL A 93 20.92 -7.67 -12.76
CA VAL A 93 19.52 -7.93 -13.10
C VAL A 93 18.60 -7.34 -12.05
N LEU A 94 17.72 -6.44 -12.51
CA LEU A 94 16.65 -5.90 -11.69
C LEU A 94 15.39 -6.77 -11.83
N LEU A 95 14.79 -7.16 -10.70
CA LEU A 95 13.57 -7.92 -10.66
C LEU A 95 12.39 -7.06 -11.13
N PRO A 96 11.35 -7.66 -11.74
CA PRO A 96 10.16 -6.93 -12.19
C PRO A 96 9.52 -6.07 -11.10
N GLU A 97 9.51 -6.57 -9.86
CA GLU A 97 8.96 -5.92 -8.68
C GLU A 97 9.69 -4.61 -8.36
N ASP A 98 11.01 -4.57 -8.61
CA ASP A 98 11.87 -3.43 -8.30
C ASP A 98 12.02 -2.45 -9.48
N LYS A 99 11.33 -2.66 -10.62
CA LYS A 99 11.41 -1.78 -11.80
C LYS A 99 11.03 -0.33 -11.51
N CYS A 100 10.18 -0.08 -10.52
CA CYS A 100 9.83 1.27 -10.07
C CYS A 100 11.06 2.03 -9.55
N HIS A 101 11.95 1.35 -8.82
CA HIS A 101 13.16 1.95 -8.25
C HIS A 101 14.17 2.40 -9.32
N ASN A 102 14.19 1.75 -10.48
CA ASN A 102 15.04 2.16 -11.61
C ASN A 102 14.43 3.30 -12.45
N LYS A 103 13.09 3.31 -12.60
CA LYS A 103 12.40 4.37 -13.37
C LYS A 103 12.32 5.67 -12.60
N TYR A 104 12.11 5.58 -11.30
CA TYR A 104 12.00 6.71 -10.39
C TYR A 104 12.88 6.43 -9.19
N PRO A 105 14.21 6.57 -9.33
CA PRO A 105 15.08 6.62 -8.18
C PRO A 105 14.71 7.89 -7.41
N GLN A 106 13.70 7.82 -6.55
CA GLN A 106 13.24 8.97 -5.80
C GLN A 106 14.38 9.42 -4.91
N ASP A 107 14.95 10.57 -5.23
CA ASP A 107 15.77 11.29 -4.27
C ASP A 107 14.87 11.57 -3.07
N ILE A 108 15.33 11.22 -1.87
CA ILE A 108 14.60 11.45 -0.62
C ILE A 108 14.17 12.93 -0.54
N LYS A 109 14.96 13.84 -1.11
CA LYS A 109 14.61 15.27 -1.21
C LYS A 109 13.38 15.55 -2.08
N GLU A 110 13.23 14.85 -3.19
CA GLU A 110 12.08 15.02 -4.08
C GLU A 110 10.80 14.44 -3.46
N ALA A 111 10.91 13.29 -2.78
CA ALA A 111 9.79 12.71 -2.02
C ALA A 111 9.32 13.68 -0.92
N LEU A 112 10.24 14.22 -0.12
CA LEU A 112 9.92 15.21 0.92
C LEU A 112 9.31 16.49 0.35
N ARG A 113 9.81 16.95 -0.82
CA ARG A 113 9.23 18.11 -1.52
C ARG A 113 7.80 17.82 -1.95
N LEU A 114 7.52 16.65 -2.51
CA LEU A 114 6.16 16.27 -2.92
C LEU A 114 5.22 16.19 -1.73
N GLU A 115 5.65 15.62 -0.61
CA GLU A 115 4.87 15.60 0.64
C GLU A 115 4.54 17.01 1.13
N SER A 116 5.50 17.93 1.10
CA SER A 116 5.27 19.34 1.43
C SER A 116 4.25 19.97 0.47
N CYS A 117 4.41 19.77 -0.84
CA CYS A 117 3.48 20.32 -1.83
C CYS A 117 2.05 19.78 -1.63
N ILE A 118 1.89 18.51 -1.28
CA ILE A 118 0.59 17.91 -0.96
C ILE A 118 -0.03 18.59 0.26
N ALA A 119 0.74 18.75 1.34
CA ALA A 119 0.26 19.39 2.56
C ALA A 119 -0.14 20.86 2.32
N ASP A 120 0.66 21.60 1.55
CA ASP A 120 0.37 22.99 1.21
C ASP A 120 -0.88 23.11 0.33
N THR A 121 -1.06 22.19 -0.61
CA THR A 121 -2.25 22.15 -1.48
C THR A 121 -3.51 21.83 -0.68
N GLN A 122 -3.44 20.92 0.28
CA GLN A 122 -4.56 20.60 1.17
C GLN A 122 -4.98 21.81 2.02
N LYS A 123 -4.02 22.53 2.60
CA LYS A 123 -4.31 23.76 3.35
C LYS A 123 -4.94 24.83 2.47
N ALA A 124 -4.43 25.01 1.25
CA ALA A 124 -5.00 25.96 0.31
C ALA A 124 -6.45 25.58 -0.05
N LEU A 125 -6.73 24.30 -0.30
CA LEU A 125 -8.07 23.81 -0.55
C LEU A 125 -9.02 24.09 0.63
N GLU A 126 -8.60 23.84 1.86
CA GLU A 126 -9.39 24.15 3.06
C GLU A 126 -9.71 25.65 3.16
N ALA A 127 -8.71 26.51 2.93
CA ALA A 127 -8.90 27.95 2.93
C ALA A 127 -9.89 28.40 1.84
N GLU A 128 -9.82 27.84 0.64
CA GLU A 128 -10.77 28.11 -0.45
C GLU A 128 -12.20 27.66 -0.11
N VAL A 129 -12.35 26.52 0.58
CA VAL A 129 -13.66 26.06 1.06
C VAL A 129 -14.26 27.04 2.06
N TYR A 130 -13.47 27.53 3.02
CA TYR A 130 -13.92 28.53 3.98
C TYR A 130 -14.24 29.88 3.30
N ALA A 131 -13.41 30.32 2.36
CA ALA A 131 -13.64 31.55 1.60
C ALA A 131 -14.96 31.46 0.81
N ARG A 132 -15.22 30.32 0.16
CA ARG A 132 -16.49 30.07 -0.54
C ARG A 132 -17.68 30.13 0.41
N GLN A 133 -17.57 29.55 1.60
CA GLN A 133 -18.65 29.60 2.59
C GLN A 133 -18.93 31.03 3.05
N ALA A 134 -17.88 31.83 3.29
CA ALA A 134 -18.02 33.24 3.64
C ALA A 134 -18.72 34.05 2.52
N LEU A 135 -18.31 33.85 1.27
CA LEU A 135 -18.94 34.51 0.11
C LEU A 135 -20.41 34.12 -0.06
N LEU A 136 -20.76 32.85 0.21
CA LEU A 136 -22.17 32.41 0.18
C LEU A 136 -22.99 33.07 1.30
N ALA A 137 -22.42 33.21 2.49
CA ALA A 137 -23.08 33.92 3.59
C ALA A 137 -23.30 35.40 3.25
N GLU A 138 -22.28 36.07 2.73
CA GLU A 138 -22.36 37.48 2.30
C GLU A 138 -23.41 37.67 1.20
N LEU A 139 -23.52 36.72 0.25
CA LEU A 139 -24.55 36.77 -0.80
C LEU A 139 -25.97 36.70 -0.22
N GLU A 140 -26.20 35.88 0.81
CA GLU A 140 -27.52 35.82 1.46
C GLU A 140 -27.82 37.11 2.24
N GLU A 141 -26.83 37.71 2.90
CA GLU A 141 -26.99 39.03 3.54
C GLU A 141 -27.34 40.11 2.51
N GLN A 142 -26.67 40.12 1.36
CA GLN A 142 -26.96 41.06 0.27
C GLN A 142 -28.39 40.92 -0.25
N LYS A 143 -28.89 39.69 -0.43
CA LYS A 143 -30.28 39.45 -0.84
C LYS A 143 -31.29 39.98 0.17
N GLU A 144 -31.01 39.80 1.46
CA GLU A 144 -31.87 40.30 2.53
C GLU A 144 -31.94 41.84 2.54
N VAL A 145 -30.80 42.52 2.43
CA VAL A 145 -30.74 43.98 2.33
C VAL A 145 -31.45 44.46 1.06
N GLN A 146 -31.25 43.79 -0.07
CA GLN A 146 -31.94 44.12 -1.32
C GLN A 146 -33.47 44.03 -1.15
N ARG A 147 -33.97 42.95 -0.52
CA ARG A 147 -35.41 42.79 -0.23
C ARG A 147 -35.95 43.93 0.63
N GLN A 148 -35.23 44.33 1.67
CA GLN A 148 -35.63 45.44 2.54
C GLN A 148 -35.68 46.77 1.77
N LEU A 149 -34.69 47.04 0.90
CA LEU A 149 -34.69 48.23 0.05
C LEU A 149 -35.87 48.23 -0.95
N GLU A 150 -36.17 47.09 -1.56
CA GLU A 150 -37.32 46.94 -2.46
C GLU A 150 -38.65 47.18 -1.74
N GLU A 151 -38.77 46.72 -0.49
CA GLU A 151 -39.94 46.98 0.36
C GLU A 151 -40.08 48.47 0.70
N ILE A 152 -38.99 49.15 1.08
CA ILE A 152 -38.99 50.59 1.32
C ILE A 152 -39.38 51.35 0.04
N LEU A 153 -38.82 50.99 -1.12
CA LEU A 153 -39.16 51.60 -2.40
C LEU A 153 -40.63 51.38 -2.78
N ARG A 154 -41.20 50.22 -2.45
CA ARG A 154 -42.65 49.97 -2.62
C ARG A 154 -43.47 50.85 -1.68
N TRP A 155 -43.11 50.89 -0.39
CA TRP A 155 -43.80 51.73 0.59
C TRP A 155 -43.79 53.21 0.22
N VAL A 156 -42.64 53.74 -0.24
CA VAL A 156 -42.53 55.14 -0.72
C VAL A 156 -43.44 55.38 -1.92
N ARG A 157 -43.48 54.44 -2.89
CA ARG A 157 -44.37 54.53 -4.06
C ARG A 157 -45.84 54.49 -3.67
N ASP A 158 -46.21 53.63 -2.73
CA ASP A 158 -47.58 53.52 -2.22
C ASP A 158 -48.01 54.80 -1.50
N LEU A 159 -47.11 55.39 -0.69
CA LEU A 159 -47.35 56.66 0.00
C LEU A 159 -47.51 57.82 -0.98
N GLN A 160 -46.66 57.91 -2.01
CA GLN A 160 -46.82 58.86 -3.11
C GLN A 160 -48.14 58.66 -3.84
N GLY A 161 -48.52 57.42 -4.13
CA GLY A 161 -49.79 57.07 -4.77
C GLY A 161 -51.02 57.43 -3.92
N ALA A 162 -50.96 57.21 -2.61
CA ALA A 162 -52.02 57.59 -1.67
C ALA A 162 -52.17 59.11 -1.57
N TRP A 163 -51.05 59.85 -1.53
CA TRP A 163 -51.02 61.32 -1.54
C TRP A 163 -51.68 61.89 -2.81
N LEU A 164 -51.31 61.35 -3.98
CA LEU A 164 -51.93 61.71 -5.26
C LEU A 164 -53.44 61.44 -5.28
N LYS A 165 -53.88 60.29 -4.75
CA LYS A 165 -55.32 59.94 -4.64
C LYS A 165 -56.10 60.84 -3.68
N ALA A 166 -55.45 61.35 -2.63
CA ALA A 166 -56.02 62.32 -1.71
C ALA A 166 -56.14 63.74 -2.31
N GLY A 167 -55.78 63.92 -3.58
CA GLY A 167 -55.81 65.21 -4.27
C GLY A 167 -54.58 66.09 -4.04
N GLY A 168 -53.55 65.56 -3.36
CA GLY A 168 -52.28 66.23 -3.19
C GLY A 168 -51.46 66.15 -4.49
N GLY A 169 -51.10 67.30 -5.05
CA GLY A 169 -50.13 67.40 -6.15
C GLY A 169 -48.70 67.14 -5.66
N SER A 170 -47.71 67.82 -6.23
CA SER A 170 -46.36 67.78 -5.66
C SER A 170 -46.38 68.29 -4.21
N PHE A 171 -45.89 67.49 -3.26
CA PHE A 171 -45.86 67.89 -1.84
C PHE A 171 -45.18 69.26 -1.65
N SER A 172 -44.13 69.54 -2.43
CA SER A 172 -43.40 70.81 -2.37
C SER A 172 -44.18 71.99 -2.97
N GLU A 173 -45.12 71.74 -3.88
CA GLU A 173 -46.03 72.75 -4.43
C GLU A 173 -47.18 73.00 -3.47
N SER A 174 -47.82 71.93 -2.96
CA SER A 174 -48.89 72.04 -1.95
C SER A 174 -48.41 72.72 -0.67
N PHE A 175 -47.21 72.39 -0.18
CA PHE A 175 -46.63 73.06 0.99
C PHE A 175 -46.31 74.55 0.73
N ARG A 176 -45.85 74.88 -0.49
CA ARG A 176 -45.58 76.26 -0.90
C ARG A 176 -46.86 77.09 -0.99
N GLU A 177 -47.93 76.52 -1.54
CA GLU A 177 -49.25 77.17 -1.61
C GLU A 177 -49.86 77.40 -0.23
N VAL A 178 -49.72 76.44 0.69
CA VAL A 178 -50.13 76.60 2.09
C VAL A 178 -49.32 77.71 2.76
N MET A 179 -47.99 77.72 2.63
CA MET A 179 -47.14 78.76 3.21
C MET A 179 -47.44 80.15 2.63
N ALA A 180 -47.70 80.26 1.33
CA ALA A 180 -48.11 81.52 0.69
C ALA A 180 -49.52 81.98 1.12
N SER A 181 -50.37 81.06 1.57
CA SER A 181 -51.69 81.36 2.11
C SER A 181 -51.61 81.78 3.58
N VAL A 182 -50.73 81.16 4.37
CA VAL A 182 -50.44 81.55 5.76
C VAL A 182 -49.80 82.94 5.83
N GLN A 183 -48.86 83.26 4.93
CA GLN A 183 -48.29 84.60 4.84
C GLN A 183 -49.35 85.67 4.55
N ARG A 184 -50.30 85.36 3.66
CA ARG A 184 -51.44 86.26 3.36
C ARG A 184 -52.46 86.39 4.49
N LEU A 185 -52.46 85.47 5.46
CA LEU A 185 -53.32 85.52 6.65
C LEU A 185 -52.63 86.21 7.86
N GLN A 186 -51.32 86.44 7.79
CA GLN A 186 -50.54 87.15 8.79
C GLN A 186 -50.44 88.67 8.51
N GLU A 187 -50.91 89.11 7.33
CA GLU A 187 -51.22 90.52 7.00
C GLU A 187 -52.68 90.84 7.37
#